data_AF-A0A968MW77-F1
#
_entry.id   AF-A0A968MW77-F1
#
_cell.length_a   1.000
_cell.length_b   1.000
_cell.length_c   1.000
_cell.angle_alpha   90.00
_cell.angle_beta   90.00
_cell.angle_gamma   90.00
#
_symmetry.space_group_name_H-M   'P 1'
#
loop_
_entity.id
_entity.type
_entity.pdbx_description
1 polymer ?
#
loop_
_entity_poly.entity_id
_entity_poly.type
_entity_poly.pdbx_seq_one_letter_code
_entity_poly.pdbx_strand_id
1 'polypeptide(L)'
;MNKKYKTWNIVRSIVLILTIFYIFYQTFVKRHLNIIEINKFQKYTIAHTKSINRSAKGTDYIEFIYYIKNKKYNGDTFYENYIKVPNGRYFVKFSEKNPWKNYLLDRIPVPDSIISAPPEGWDELPIKIMKNRK
;
A
#
# COMPACT_ATOMS: atom_id res chain seq x y z
N MET A 1 3.81 8.16 52.49
CA MET A 1 3.25 8.00 51.13
C MET A 1 2.25 6.85 51.14
N ASN A 2 0.99 7.09 50.74
CA ASN A 2 -0.11 6.13 50.89
C ASN A 2 0.08 4.90 49.97
N LYS A 3 0.15 3.68 50.53
CA LYS A 3 0.37 2.43 49.77
C LYS A 3 -0.67 2.26 48.64
N LYS A 4 -1.91 2.69 48.87
CA LYS A 4 -3.00 2.64 47.87
C LYS A 4 -2.76 3.57 46.67
N TYR A 5 -2.14 4.72 46.91
CA TYR A 5 -1.77 5.65 45.83
C TYR A 5 -0.64 5.07 44.97
N LYS A 6 0.35 4.42 45.61
CA LYS A 6 1.47 3.77 44.92
C LYS A 6 1.00 2.61 44.02
N THR A 7 0.07 1.77 44.48
CA THR A 7 -0.46 0.64 43.69
C THR A 7 -1.27 1.10 42.49
N TRP A 8 -2.11 2.13 42.63
CA TRP A 8 -2.86 2.70 41.50
C TRP A 8 -1.96 3.29 40.41
N ASN A 9 -0.87 3.96 40.79
CA ASN A 9 0.10 4.46 39.83
C ASN A 9 0.80 3.33 39.06
N ILE A 10 1.12 2.22 39.72
CA ILE A 10 1.72 1.04 39.06
C ILE A 10 0.73 0.44 38.05
N VAL A 11 -0.53 0.22 38.44
CA VAL A 11 -1.56 -0.32 37.53
C VAL A 11 -1.76 0.60 36.32
N ARG A 12 -1.85 1.91 36.55
CA ARG A 12 -1.97 2.91 35.47
C ARG A 12 -0.78 2.85 34.51
N SER A 13 0.44 2.76 35.01
CA SER A 13 1.64 2.63 34.18
C SER A 13 1.64 1.35 33.35
N ILE A 14 1.21 0.21 33.91
CA ILE A 14 1.10 -1.06 33.17
C ILE A 14 0.09 -0.92 32.03
N VAL A 15 -1.09 -0.35 32.28
CA VAL A 15 -2.12 -0.15 31.25
C VAL A 15 -1.62 0.76 30.13
N LEU A 16 -0.90 1.84 30.47
CA LEU A 16 -0.30 2.73 29.47
C LEU A 16 0.75 2.00 28.62
N ILE A 17 1.63 1.22 29.24
CA ILE A 17 2.65 0.44 28.53
C ILE A 17 2.00 -0.57 27.57
N LEU A 18 0.97 -1.30 28.03
CA LEU A 18 0.22 -2.24 27.18
C LEU A 18 -0.48 -1.54 26.02
N THR A 19 -1.01 -0.34 26.24
CA THR A 19 -1.65 0.45 25.19
C THR A 19 -0.64 0.91 24.14
N ILE A 20 0.53 1.41 24.57
CA ILE A 20 1.63 1.78 23.67
C ILE A 20 2.11 0.57 22.88
N PHE A 21 2.30 -0.58 23.53
CA PHE A 21 2.72 -1.81 22.88
C PHE A 21 1.69 -2.32 21.86
N TYR A 22 0.40 -2.20 22.18
CA TYR A 22 -0.68 -2.51 21.24
C TYR A 22 -0.63 -1.60 20.01
N ILE A 23 -0.49 -0.28 20.19
CA ILE A 23 -0.35 0.67 19.08
C ILE A 23 0.89 0.35 18.23
N PHE A 24 2.02 0.03 18.87
CA PHE A 24 3.24 -0.39 18.19
C PHE A 24 3.03 -1.67 17.38
N TYR A 25 2.39 -2.69 17.95
CA TYR A 25 2.06 -3.93 17.24
C TYR A 25 1.17 -3.67 16.01
N GLN A 26 0.12 -2.85 16.17
CA GLN A 26 -0.79 -2.50 15.08
C GLN A 26 -0.10 -1.76 13.94
N THR A 27 0.85 -0.88 14.25
CA THR A 27 1.52 -0.04 13.24
C THR A 27 2.72 -0.73 12.61
N PHE A 28 3.57 -1.39 13.40
CA PHE A 28 4.83 -1.94 12.93
C PHE A 28 4.69 -3.36 12.37
N VAL A 29 4.11 -4.28 13.16
CA VAL A 29 4.03 -5.70 12.79
C VAL A 29 3.10 -5.90 11.60
N LYS A 30 1.92 -5.26 11.60
CA LYS A 30 0.98 -5.36 10.47
C LYS A 30 1.59 -4.84 9.17
N ARG A 31 2.36 -3.75 9.21
CA ARG A 31 3.04 -3.23 8.01
C ARG A 31 4.03 -4.24 7.44
N HIS A 32 4.86 -4.86 8.29
CA HIS A 32 5.80 -5.89 7.85
C HIS A 32 5.07 -7.12 7.28
N LEU A 33 4.02 -7.61 7.95
CA LEU A 33 3.23 -8.73 7.46
C LEU A 33 2.57 -8.43 6.11
N ASN A 34 2.11 -7.19 5.89
CA ASN A 34 1.54 -6.77 4.61
C ASN A 34 2.56 -6.85 3.47
N ILE A 35 3.79 -6.39 3.70
CA ILE A 35 4.87 -6.45 2.69
C ILE A 35 5.22 -7.90 2.36
N ILE A 36 5.32 -8.76 3.37
CA ILE A 36 5.60 -10.19 3.18
C ILE A 36 4.48 -10.85 2.36
N GLU A 37 3.22 -10.56 2.66
CA GLU A 37 2.09 -11.13 1.94
C GLU A 37 2.02 -10.66 0.48
N ILE A 38 2.22 -9.37 0.22
CA ILE A 38 2.29 -8.84 -1.13
C ILE A 38 3.42 -9.52 -1.91
N ASN A 39 4.59 -9.71 -1.33
CA ASN A 39 5.72 -10.33 -2.02
C ASN A 39 5.51 -11.84 -2.27
N LYS A 40 4.85 -12.55 -1.35
CA LYS A 40 4.61 -13.98 -1.46
C LYS A 40 3.50 -14.34 -2.45
N PHE A 41 2.45 -13.53 -2.52
CA PHE A 41 1.28 -13.75 -3.37
C PHE A 41 1.12 -12.62 -4.39
N GLN A 42 2.24 -12.13 -4.93
CA GLN A 42 2.23 -11.00 -5.85
C GLN A 42 1.57 -11.37 -7.17
N LYS A 43 0.72 -10.47 -7.66
CA LYS A 43 0.27 -10.40 -9.05
C LYS A 43 0.31 -8.96 -9.51
N TYR A 44 0.23 -8.77 -10.82
CA TYR A 44 0.32 -7.47 -11.46
C TYR A 44 -0.92 -7.20 -12.31
N THR A 45 -1.39 -5.96 -12.34
CA THR A 45 -2.42 -5.51 -13.27
C THR A 45 -2.18 -4.06 -13.66
N ILE A 46 -3.11 -3.46 -14.41
CA ILE A 46 -3.08 -2.06 -14.80
C ILE A 46 -3.93 -1.26 -13.80
N ALA A 47 -3.33 -0.22 -13.24
CA ALA A 47 -4.02 0.80 -12.48
C ALA A 47 -4.16 2.09 -13.28
N HIS A 48 -5.24 2.82 -13.00
CA HIS A 48 -5.57 4.11 -13.56
C HIS A 48 -5.56 5.16 -12.46
N THR A 49 -4.74 6.21 -12.61
CA THR A 49 -4.74 7.33 -11.67
C THR A 49 -6.02 8.15 -11.82
N LYS A 50 -6.57 8.61 -10.70
CA LYS A 50 -7.88 9.26 -10.62
C LYS A 50 -7.75 10.74 -10.29
N SER A 51 -7.10 11.08 -9.17
CA SER A 51 -6.98 12.46 -8.69
C SER A 51 -5.75 12.63 -7.82
N ILE A 52 -5.26 13.87 -7.73
CA ILE A 52 -4.30 14.32 -6.71
C ILE A 52 -5.12 14.90 -5.56
N ASN A 53 -4.85 14.46 -4.34
CA ASN A 53 -5.48 14.91 -3.12
C ASN A 53 -4.40 15.36 -2.13
N ARG A 54 -4.78 16.26 -1.21
CA ARG A 54 -3.89 16.73 -0.15
C ARG A 54 -4.32 16.17 1.19
N SER A 55 -3.41 15.52 1.89
CA SER A 55 -3.65 15.05 3.26
C SER A 55 -3.72 16.21 4.25
N ALA A 56 -4.32 15.96 5.42
CA ALA A 56 -4.34 16.94 6.52
C ALA A 56 -2.92 17.37 6.98
N LYS A 57 -1.88 16.60 6.66
CA LYS A 57 -0.48 16.91 6.96
C LYS A 57 0.23 17.70 5.85
N GLY A 58 -0.49 18.11 4.80
CA GLY A 58 0.06 18.86 3.67
C GLY A 58 0.79 18.02 2.62
N THR A 59 0.84 16.69 2.78
CA THR A 59 1.43 15.79 1.77
C THR A 59 0.40 15.48 0.69
N ASP A 60 0.80 15.65 -0.57
CA ASP A 60 0.00 15.31 -1.74
C ASP A 60 0.12 13.80 -2.04
N TYR A 61 -1.01 13.18 -2.36
CA TYR A 61 -1.11 11.77 -2.70
C TYR A 61 -2.02 11.60 -3.90
N ILE A 62 -1.82 10.52 -4.65
CA ILE A 62 -2.69 10.15 -5.76
C ILE A 62 -3.62 9.02 -5.35
N GLU A 63 -4.87 9.11 -5.78
CA GLU A 63 -5.77 7.96 -5.79
C GLU A 63 -5.64 7.24 -7.13
N PHE A 64 -5.64 5.92 -7.10
CA PHE A 64 -5.73 5.09 -8.30
C PHE A 64 -6.72 3.95 -8.13
N ILE A 65 -7.19 3.43 -9.25
CA ILE A 65 -8.15 2.33 -9.31
C ILE A 65 -7.64 1.22 -10.22
N TYR A 66 -7.99 -0.02 -9.93
CA TYR A 66 -7.72 -1.17 -10.78
C TYR A 66 -8.82 -2.22 -10.59
N TYR A 67 -8.86 -3.19 -11.51
CA TYR A 67 -9.89 -4.21 -11.55
C TYR A 67 -9.26 -5.60 -11.56
N ILE A 68 -9.81 -6.50 -10.73
CA ILE A 68 -9.49 -7.93 -10.73
C ILE A 68 -10.81 -8.69 -10.80
N LYS A 69 -10.98 -9.52 -11.84
CA LYS A 69 -12.22 -10.27 -12.10
C LYS A 69 -13.46 -9.37 -12.03
N ASN A 70 -13.41 -8.22 -12.68
CA ASN A 70 -14.43 -7.15 -12.69
C ASN A 70 -14.74 -6.48 -11.35
N LYS A 71 -14.01 -6.82 -10.28
CA LYS A 71 -14.14 -6.13 -8.99
C LYS A 71 -13.15 -4.98 -8.91
N LYS A 72 -13.67 -3.79 -8.58
CA LYS A 72 -12.89 -2.57 -8.41
C LYS A 72 -12.18 -2.56 -7.06
N TYR A 73 -10.92 -2.14 -7.10
CA TYR A 73 -10.11 -1.85 -5.93
C TYR A 73 -9.49 -0.47 -6.08
N ASN A 74 -9.24 0.17 -4.93
CA ASN A 74 -8.61 1.48 -4.87
C ASN A 74 -7.30 1.36 -4.09
N GLY A 75 -6.35 2.23 -4.41
CA GLY A 75 -5.13 2.42 -3.64
C GLY A 75 -4.69 3.87 -3.72
N ASP A 76 -3.67 4.18 -2.92
CA ASP A 76 -3.02 5.48 -2.91
C ASP A 76 -1.50 5.34 -2.89
N THR A 77 -0.82 6.40 -3.32
CA THR A 77 0.62 6.57 -3.15
C THR A 77 0.96 8.05 -3.12
N PHE A 78 2.15 8.41 -2.68
CA PHE A 78 2.60 9.81 -2.70
C PHE A 78 2.63 10.34 -4.13
N TYR A 79 2.26 11.61 -4.28
CA TYR A 79 2.33 12.29 -5.56
C TYR A 79 3.78 12.67 -5.85
N GLU A 80 4.20 12.41 -7.09
CA GLU A 80 5.47 12.81 -7.66
C GLU A 80 5.19 13.47 -9.03
N ASN A 81 5.95 14.51 -9.37
CA ASN A 81 5.66 15.34 -10.56
C ASN A 81 5.72 14.57 -11.89
N TYR A 82 6.39 13.42 -11.93
CA TYR A 82 6.46 12.55 -13.12
C TYR A 82 5.21 11.67 -13.31
N ILE A 83 4.32 11.62 -12.33
CA ILE A 83 3.14 10.78 -12.38
C ILE A 83 2.04 11.49 -13.16
N LYS A 84 1.56 10.86 -14.23
CA LYS A 84 0.44 11.35 -15.03
C LYS A 84 -0.86 11.16 -14.26
N VAL A 85 -1.56 12.27 -14.02
CA VAL A 85 -2.89 12.30 -13.40
C VAL A 85 -3.74 13.38 -14.08
N PRO A 86 -5.03 13.13 -14.40
CA PRO A 86 -5.74 11.85 -14.31
C PRO A 86 -5.38 10.89 -15.46
N ASN A 87 -5.88 9.66 -15.38
CA ASN A 87 -5.83 8.63 -16.43
C ASN A 87 -4.43 8.15 -16.81
N GLY A 88 -3.44 8.32 -15.93
CA GLY A 88 -2.15 7.67 -16.05
C GLY A 88 -2.30 6.15 -15.88
N ARG A 89 -1.65 5.38 -16.75
CA ARG A 89 -1.68 3.92 -16.75
C ARG A 89 -0.36 3.41 -16.18
N TYR A 90 -0.42 2.75 -15.04
CA TYR A 90 0.76 2.22 -14.35
C TYR A 90 0.52 0.78 -13.95
N PHE A 91 1.60 0.02 -13.85
CA PHE A 91 1.49 -1.30 -13.26
C PHE A 91 1.20 -1.15 -11.76
N VAL A 92 0.31 -1.99 -11.25
CA VAL A 92 0.07 -2.13 -9.81
C VAL A 92 0.40 -3.56 -9.42
N LYS A 93 1.21 -3.68 -8.37
CA LYS A 93 1.46 -4.93 -7.68
C LYS A 93 0.38 -5.11 -6.61
N PHE A 94 -0.25 -6.27 -6.53
CA PHE A 94 -1.25 -6.57 -5.50
C PHE A 94 -1.08 -7.99 -4.96
N SER A 95 -1.62 -8.24 -3.78
CA SER A 95 -1.70 -9.60 -3.23
C SER A 95 -2.92 -10.33 -3.79
N GLU A 96 -2.72 -11.51 -4.38
CA GLU A 96 -3.82 -12.36 -4.85
C GLU A 96 -4.76 -12.77 -3.70
N LYS A 97 -4.23 -12.96 -2.48
CA LYS A 97 -5.04 -13.29 -1.30
C LYS A 97 -5.87 -12.12 -0.80
N ASN A 98 -5.32 -10.93 -0.88
CA ASN A 98 -5.99 -9.72 -0.44
C ASN A 98 -5.66 -8.56 -1.38
N PRO A 99 -6.44 -8.37 -2.47
CA PRO A 99 -6.12 -7.37 -3.46
C PRO A 99 -6.08 -5.94 -2.91
N TRP A 100 -6.72 -5.62 -1.77
CA TRP A 100 -6.59 -4.32 -1.10
C TRP A 100 -5.16 -4.00 -0.66
N LYS A 101 -4.30 -5.01 -0.52
CA LYS A 101 -2.87 -4.83 -0.31
C LYS A 101 -2.22 -4.66 -1.69
N ASN A 102 -1.90 -3.42 -2.02
CA ASN A 102 -1.37 -3.05 -3.31
C ASN A 102 -0.21 -2.05 -3.20
N TYR A 103 0.51 -1.89 -4.30
CA TYR A 103 1.60 -0.94 -4.47
C TYR A 103 1.69 -0.52 -5.94
N LEU A 104 1.59 0.78 -6.20
CA LEU A 104 1.73 1.32 -7.56
C LEU A 104 3.20 1.34 -7.98
N LEU A 105 3.50 0.81 -9.15
CA LEU A 105 4.82 0.93 -9.79
C LEU A 105 4.85 2.22 -10.62
N ASP A 106 4.84 3.35 -9.91
CA ASP A 106 4.75 4.72 -10.44
C ASP A 106 5.88 5.11 -11.41
N ARG A 107 7.04 4.47 -11.32
CA ARG A 107 8.18 4.65 -12.25
C ARG A 107 8.09 3.81 -13.52
N ILE A 108 7.08 2.95 -13.62
CA ILE A 108 6.91 1.99 -14.72
C ILE A 108 5.52 2.19 -15.34
N PRO A 109 5.37 3.16 -16.27
CA PRO A 109 4.12 3.33 -16.99
C PRO A 109 3.85 2.10 -17.86
N VAL A 110 2.57 1.80 -18.09
CA VAL A 110 2.15 0.71 -18.98
C VAL A 110 2.31 1.18 -20.43
N PRO A 111 3.09 0.49 -21.28
CA PRO A 111 3.20 0.82 -22.70
C PRO A 111 1.86 0.72 -23.42
N ASP A 112 1.69 1.51 -24.47
CA ASP A 112 0.45 1.49 -25.28
C ASP A 112 0.20 0.15 -25.98
N SER A 113 1.25 -0.66 -26.17
CA SER A 113 1.13 -2.02 -26.71
C SER A 113 0.37 -2.99 -25.81
N ILE A 114 0.31 -2.73 -24.50
CA ILE A 114 -0.47 -3.52 -23.56
C ILE A 114 -1.83 -2.85 -23.43
N ILE A 115 -2.85 -3.42 -24.05
CA ILE A 115 -4.20 -2.84 -24.07
C ILE A 115 -4.93 -3.16 -22.75
N SER A 116 -4.88 -4.42 -22.32
CA SER A 116 -5.59 -4.93 -21.15
C SER A 116 -4.75 -5.92 -20.35
N ALA A 117 -5.08 -6.05 -19.06
CA ALA A 117 -4.58 -7.12 -18.22
C ALA A 117 -5.50 -8.35 -18.27
N PRO A 118 -4.97 -9.57 -18.03
CA PRO A 118 -5.78 -10.73 -17.72
C PRO A 118 -6.71 -10.45 -16.53
N PRO A 119 -7.91 -11.04 -16.45
CA PRO A 119 -8.85 -10.81 -15.36
C PRO A 119 -8.26 -11.08 -13.96
N GLU A 120 -7.38 -12.06 -13.85
CA GLU A 120 -6.65 -12.45 -12.64
C GLU A 120 -5.33 -11.69 -12.42
N GLY A 121 -4.92 -10.86 -13.39
CA GLY A 121 -3.60 -10.23 -13.42
C GLY A 121 -2.50 -11.16 -13.93
N TRP A 122 -1.30 -10.61 -14.09
CA TRP A 122 -0.11 -11.37 -14.46
C TRP A 122 0.62 -11.90 -13.23
N ASP A 123 1.19 -13.08 -13.33
CA ASP A 123 2.10 -13.63 -12.30
C ASP A 123 3.44 -12.87 -12.28
N GLU A 124 3.88 -12.39 -13.44
CA GLU A 124 5.09 -11.59 -13.62
C GLU A 124 4.80 -10.31 -14.38
N LEU A 125 5.65 -9.30 -14.22
CA LEU A 125 5.49 -8.06 -14.95
C LEU A 125 5.68 -8.33 -16.47
N PRO A 126 4.74 -7.93 -17.34
CA PRO A 126 4.79 -8.24 -18.79
C PRO A 126 5.77 -7.35 -19.57
N ILE A 127 6.82 -6.86 -18.91
CA ILE A 127 7.90 -6.08 -19.51
C ILE A 127 9.24 -6.56 -18.96
N LYS A 128 10.28 -6.53 -19.79
CA LYS A 128 11.64 -6.75 -19.33
C LYS A 128 12.15 -5.49 -18.64
N ILE A 129 12.15 -5.48 -17.30
CA ILE A 129 12.84 -4.43 -16.55
C ILE A 129 14.35 -4.70 -16.69
N MET A 130 15.07 -3.83 -17.40
CA MET A 130 16.53 -3.85 -17.36
C MET A 130 16.97 -3.50 -15.94
N LYS A 131 17.43 -4.51 -15.20
CA LYS A 131 17.88 -4.36 -13.82
C LYS A 131 19.25 -3.68 -13.83
N ASN A 132 19.28 -2.36 -13.90
CA ASN A 132 20.49 -1.60 -13.62
C ASN A 132 20.82 -1.78 -12.14
N ARG A 133 21.69 -2.76 -11.84
CA ARG A 133 22.37 -2.85 -10.55
C ARG A 133 23.26 -1.61 -10.46
N LYS A 134 22.90 -0.68 -9.57
CA LYS A 134 23.86 0.27 -9.01
C LYS A 134 24.65 -0.45 -7.93
#